data_AF-A0A2S6PJY5-F1
#
_entry.id   AF-A0A2S6PJY5-F1
#
_cell.length_a   1.000
_cell.length_b   1.000
_cell.length_c   1.000
_cell.angle_alpha   90.00
_cell.angle_beta   90.00
_cell.angle_gamma   90.00
#
_symmetry.space_group_name_H-M   'P 1'
#
loop_
_entity.id
_entity.type
_entity.pdbx_description
1 polymer ?
#
loop_
_entity_poly.entity_id
_entity_poly.type
_entity_poly.pdbx_seq_one_letter_code
_entity_poly.pdbx_strand_id
1 'polypeptide(L)'
;MLAEHHPLEKLLKRLPLAHQYESSGITTAYLVGGFALDALLVHLDPPQCGDAVLVQEGYVDRTMAVGLAGGPFLSAALALWAARYFAAFDVAVYVHASPEARRARMLRRQRVDAGDRNSVEEGFAGRFNSALLHHLGRRHHTVLVFDTEQYTPQEMARQILSVAGLLSEETQRPSGDGFELVGPATPAT
;
A
#
# COMPACT_ATOMS: atom_id res chain seq x y z
N MET A 1 2.91 -4.00 11.64
CA MET A 1 4.05 -4.93 11.75
C MET A 1 3.52 -6.31 11.46
N LEU A 2 4.32 -7.17 10.87
CA LEU A 2 3.88 -8.50 10.45
C LEU A 2 4.00 -9.50 11.61
N ALA A 3 5.08 -9.42 12.39
CA ALA A 3 5.26 -10.25 13.57
C ALA A 3 4.30 -9.83 14.69
N GLU A 4 3.45 -10.75 15.15
CA GLU A 4 2.47 -10.50 16.22
C GLU A 4 3.12 -10.10 17.55
N HIS A 5 4.30 -10.64 17.82
CA HIS A 5 5.04 -10.43 19.08
C HIS A 5 6.12 -9.35 18.98
N HIS A 6 5.98 -8.41 18.03
CA HIS A 6 7.00 -7.40 17.79
C HIS A 6 7.24 -6.49 19.01
N PRO A 7 8.41 -6.56 19.68
CA PRO A 7 8.61 -6.01 21.03
C PRO A 7 8.59 -4.47 21.06
N LEU A 8 8.96 -3.84 19.95
CA LEU A 8 9.00 -2.37 19.84
C LEU A 8 7.73 -1.77 19.21
N GLU A 9 6.72 -2.58 18.85
CA GLU A 9 5.58 -2.08 18.07
C GLU A 9 4.84 -0.96 18.81
N LYS A 10 4.55 -1.18 20.10
CA LYS A 10 3.84 -0.19 20.94
C LYS A 10 4.63 1.11 21.10
N LEU A 11 5.97 1.04 21.14
CA LEU A 11 6.83 2.22 21.24
C LEU A 11 6.84 2.99 19.93
N LEU A 12 7.01 2.29 18.80
CA LEU A 12 7.03 2.91 17.47
C LEU A 12 5.69 3.59 17.16
N LYS A 13 4.55 2.97 17.50
CA LYS A 13 3.21 3.58 17.32
C LYS A 13 2.99 4.89 18.10
N ARG A 14 3.85 5.23 19.06
CA ARG A 14 3.80 6.53 19.77
C ARG A 14 4.55 7.64 19.02
N LEU A 15 5.38 7.30 18.03
CA LEU A 15 6.08 8.28 17.23
C LEU A 15 5.08 9.04 16.33
N PRO A 16 5.27 10.34 16.13
CA PRO A 16 4.35 11.13 15.31
C PRO A 16 4.63 10.88 13.82
N LEU A 17 4.12 9.76 13.29
CA LEU A 17 4.26 9.30 11.89
C LEU A 17 3.98 10.40 10.85
N ALA A 18 3.07 11.33 11.14
CA ALA A 18 2.80 12.48 10.28
C ALA A 18 4.05 13.33 9.96
N HIS A 19 5.05 13.35 10.86
CA HIS A 19 6.31 14.10 10.70
C HIS A 19 7.47 13.22 10.22
N GLN A 20 7.22 11.98 9.80
CA GLN A 20 8.27 11.07 9.32
C GLN A 20 9.09 11.69 8.17
N TYR A 21 8.43 12.42 7.29
CA TYR A 21 9.00 13.12 6.13
C TYR A 21 10.07 14.16 6.50
N GLU A 22 9.98 14.70 7.71
CA GLU A 22 10.85 15.77 8.23
C GLU A 22 11.88 15.21 9.23
N SER A 23 11.83 13.90 9.52
CA SER A 23 12.60 13.28 10.59
C SER A 23 13.34 12.02 10.14
N SER A 24 14.65 12.16 9.99
CA SER A 24 15.56 11.03 9.83
C SER A 24 15.51 10.08 11.03
N GLY A 25 15.26 10.61 12.24
CA GLY A 25 15.10 9.82 13.46
C GLY A 25 13.88 8.90 13.44
N ILE A 26 12.70 9.44 13.08
CA ILE A 26 11.48 8.62 12.94
C ILE A 26 11.67 7.59 11.82
N THR A 27 12.22 8.00 10.68
CA THR A 27 12.51 7.08 9.57
C THR A 27 13.46 5.96 9.99
N THR A 28 14.54 6.28 10.71
CA THR A 28 15.49 5.28 11.23
C THR A 28 14.83 4.34 12.22
N ALA A 29 14.02 4.86 13.15
CA ALA A 29 13.33 4.05 14.15
C ALA A 29 12.41 3.02 13.49
N TYR A 30 11.67 3.41 12.45
CA TYR A 30 10.82 2.49 11.70
C TYR A 30 11.61 1.50 10.84
N LEU A 31 12.67 1.93 10.15
CA LEU A 31 13.47 1.02 9.30
C LEU A 31 14.21 -0.03 10.13
N VAL A 32 14.87 0.39 11.21
CA VAL A 32 15.72 -0.48 12.01
C VAL A 32 14.89 -1.18 13.10
N GLY A 33 14.30 -0.40 14.00
CA GLY A 33 13.56 -0.93 15.14
C GLY A 33 12.22 -1.55 14.76
N GLY A 34 11.64 -1.11 13.64
CA GLY A 34 10.43 -1.70 13.06
C GLY A 34 10.77 -2.80 12.07
N PHE A 35 11.03 -2.44 10.83
CA PHE A 35 11.02 -3.41 9.73
C PHE A 35 12.20 -4.39 9.72
N ALA A 36 13.39 -4.00 10.15
CA ALA A 36 14.53 -4.94 10.18
C ALA A 36 14.35 -5.99 11.27
N LEU A 37 13.86 -5.57 12.44
CA LEU A 37 13.50 -6.49 13.52
C LEU A 37 12.27 -7.34 13.14
N ASP A 38 11.24 -6.73 12.58
CA ASP A 38 10.04 -7.41 12.07
C ASP A 38 10.42 -8.49 11.05
N ALA A 39 11.31 -8.17 10.10
CA ALA A 39 11.80 -9.13 9.14
C ALA A 39 12.51 -10.31 9.82
N LEU A 40 13.40 -10.05 10.77
CA LEU A 40 14.05 -11.12 11.54
C LEU A 40 13.02 -12.01 12.24
N LEU A 41 12.02 -11.42 12.89
CA LEU A 41 10.98 -12.15 13.61
C LEU A 41 10.11 -12.97 12.66
N VAL A 42 9.70 -12.41 11.52
CA VAL A 42 8.92 -13.12 10.49
C VAL A 42 9.69 -14.31 9.90
N HIS A 43 11.01 -14.21 9.77
CA HIS A 43 11.81 -15.36 9.32
C HIS A 43 11.86 -16.50 10.35
N LEU A 44 11.73 -16.18 11.64
CA LEU A 44 11.74 -17.16 12.72
C LEU A 44 10.35 -17.74 12.98
N ASP A 45 9.33 -16.89 12.93
CA ASP A 45 7.93 -17.21 13.19
C ASP A 45 7.03 -16.45 12.19
N PRO A 46 6.83 -17.01 10.98
CA PRO A 46 6.02 -16.37 9.95
C PRO A 46 4.55 -16.20 10.38
N PRO A 47 3.87 -15.12 9.98
CA PRO A 47 2.45 -14.92 10.28
C PRO A 47 1.60 -16.08 9.77
N GLN A 48 0.73 -16.62 10.64
CA GLN A 48 -0.19 -17.70 10.27
C GLN A 48 -1.55 -17.12 9.90
N CYS A 49 -1.85 -17.04 8.59
CA CYS A 49 -3.08 -16.41 8.12
C CYS A 49 -4.27 -17.36 7.98
N GLY A 50 -4.08 -18.69 8.08
CA GLY A 50 -5.18 -19.66 7.89
C GLY A 50 -5.93 -19.42 6.57
N ASP A 51 -7.26 -19.26 6.66
CA ASP A 51 -8.15 -18.94 5.53
C ASP A 51 -8.31 -17.42 5.30
N ALA A 52 -7.55 -16.58 6.00
CA ALA A 52 -7.60 -15.13 5.89
C ALA A 52 -6.47 -14.58 5.01
N VAL A 53 -6.66 -13.35 4.53
CA VAL A 53 -5.64 -12.59 3.80
C VAL A 53 -5.08 -11.52 4.71
N LEU A 54 -3.75 -11.45 4.81
CA LEU A 54 -3.08 -10.35 5.49
C LEU A 54 -2.90 -9.16 4.54
N VAL A 55 -3.49 -8.03 4.89
CA VAL A 55 -3.36 -6.77 4.15
C VAL A 55 -2.52 -5.80 4.98
N GLN A 56 -1.34 -5.43 4.48
CA GLN A 56 -0.45 -4.47 5.12
C GLN A 56 -0.47 -3.13 4.38
N GLU A 57 -1.15 -2.14 4.96
CA GLU A 57 -1.07 -0.75 4.47
C GLU A 57 0.25 -0.12 4.89
N GLY A 58 1.13 0.10 3.91
CA GLY A 58 2.43 0.73 4.14
C GLY A 58 3.38 -0.18 4.95
N TYR A 59 4.45 -0.62 4.30
CA TYR A 59 5.51 -1.39 4.94
C TYR A 59 6.86 -0.68 4.78
N VAL A 60 7.95 -1.46 4.77
CA VAL A 60 9.32 -0.95 4.58
C VAL A 60 9.47 -0.15 3.30
N ASP A 61 8.81 -0.55 2.21
CA ASP A 61 8.91 0.09 0.89
C ASP A 61 8.48 1.56 0.93
N ARG A 62 7.35 1.84 1.60
CA ARG A 62 6.86 3.20 1.82
C ARG A 62 7.84 4.01 2.65
N THR A 63 8.37 3.45 3.71
CA THR A 63 9.28 4.15 4.63
C THR A 63 10.63 4.45 3.97
N MET A 64 11.16 3.53 3.19
CA MET A 64 12.35 3.77 2.36
C MET A 64 12.09 4.89 1.36
N ALA A 65 10.95 4.86 0.65
CA ALA A 65 10.59 5.90 -0.30
C ALA A 65 10.45 7.29 0.36
N VAL A 66 9.85 7.38 1.56
CA VAL A 66 9.80 8.63 2.32
C VAL A 66 11.21 9.14 2.63
N GLY A 67 12.08 8.27 3.17
CA GLY A 67 13.44 8.65 3.53
C GLY A 67 14.32 9.02 2.34
N LEU A 68 14.07 8.47 1.16
CA LEU A 68 14.79 8.85 -0.07
C LEU A 68 14.24 10.16 -0.67
N ALA A 69 12.94 10.39 -0.57
CA ALA A 69 12.29 11.58 -1.14
C ALA A 69 12.49 12.85 -0.31
N GLY A 70 12.50 12.73 1.03
CA GLY A 70 12.69 13.85 1.98
C GLY A 70 14.15 14.34 2.11
N GLY A 71 15.09 13.57 1.56
CA GLY A 71 16.53 13.82 1.63
C GLY A 71 17.19 12.50 2.01
N PRO A 72 18.09 11.92 1.19
CA PRO A 72 18.47 10.51 1.23
C PRO A 72 19.10 10.12 2.57
N PHE A 73 18.24 9.82 3.55
CA PHE A 73 18.68 9.50 4.90
C PHE A 73 19.49 8.21 4.84
N LEU A 74 20.61 8.18 5.56
CA LEU A 74 21.52 7.04 5.55
C LEU A 74 20.79 5.72 5.85
N SER A 75 19.86 5.73 6.81
CA SER A 75 19.04 4.57 7.14
C SER A 75 18.21 4.07 5.95
N ALA A 76 17.65 4.96 5.13
CA ALA A 76 16.88 4.60 3.96
C ALA A 76 17.78 4.04 2.84
N ALA A 77 18.97 4.61 2.65
CA ALA A 77 19.96 4.07 1.71
C ALA A 77 20.47 2.68 2.14
N LEU A 78 20.73 2.48 3.44
CA LEU A 78 21.13 1.18 3.98
C LEU A 78 20.00 0.15 3.87
N ALA A 79 18.76 0.55 4.17
CA ALA A 79 17.59 -0.31 3.99
C ALA A 79 17.41 -0.70 2.52
N LEU A 80 17.63 0.22 1.58
CA LEU A 80 17.62 -0.08 0.16
C LEU A 80 18.66 -1.15 -0.22
N TRP A 81 19.89 -1.00 0.26
CA TRP A 81 20.94 -2.01 0.03
C TRP A 81 20.56 -3.37 0.66
N ALA A 82 19.88 -3.35 1.80
CA ALA A 82 19.41 -4.53 2.53
C ALA A 82 18.01 -5.02 2.10
N ALA A 83 17.43 -4.49 1.02
CA ALA A 83 16.00 -4.65 0.72
C ALA A 83 15.53 -6.11 0.64
N ARG A 84 16.41 -7.01 0.16
CA ARG A 84 16.16 -8.46 0.04
C ARG A 84 15.94 -9.19 1.38
N TYR A 85 16.31 -8.58 2.50
CA TYR A 85 16.19 -9.20 3.83
C TYR A 85 14.85 -8.89 4.50
N PHE A 86 14.09 -7.92 4.00
CA PHE A 86 12.76 -7.63 4.52
C PHE A 86 11.73 -8.63 3.97
N ALA A 87 10.66 -8.89 4.73
CA ALA A 87 9.58 -9.76 4.30
C ALA A 87 8.94 -9.27 2.99
N ALA A 88 8.75 -10.17 2.03
CA ALA A 88 8.06 -9.90 0.78
C ALA A 88 6.59 -10.33 0.88
N PHE A 89 5.75 -9.76 0.03
CA PHE A 89 4.34 -10.11 -0.14
C PHE A 89 4.13 -10.83 -1.47
N ASP A 90 3.14 -11.72 -1.52
CA ASP A 90 2.73 -12.42 -2.74
C ASP A 90 2.24 -11.46 -3.81
N VAL A 91 1.53 -10.40 -3.39
CA VAL A 91 1.07 -9.30 -4.24
C VAL A 91 1.37 -7.97 -3.57
N ALA A 92 2.16 -7.13 -4.24
CA ALA A 92 2.34 -5.74 -3.86
C ALA A 92 1.43 -4.83 -4.71
N VAL A 93 0.76 -3.88 -4.07
CA VAL A 93 -0.18 -2.98 -4.74
C VAL A 93 0.29 -1.54 -4.57
N TYR A 94 0.56 -0.88 -5.68
CA TYR A 94 0.86 0.54 -5.74
C TYR A 94 -0.37 1.30 -6.24
N VAL A 95 -1.00 2.06 -5.34
CA VAL A 95 -2.16 2.90 -5.64
C VAL A 95 -1.72 4.35 -5.76
N HIS A 96 -2.02 4.99 -6.88
CA HIS A 96 -1.69 6.40 -7.10
C HIS A 96 -2.85 7.21 -7.68
N ALA A 97 -2.61 8.52 -7.73
CA ALA A 97 -3.49 9.53 -8.30
C ALA A 97 -2.59 10.67 -8.79
N SER A 98 -3.03 11.42 -9.79
CA SER A 98 -2.32 12.63 -10.22
C SER A 98 -2.20 13.64 -9.06
N PRO A 99 -1.16 14.49 -9.04
CA PRO A 99 -1.09 15.61 -8.09
C PRO A 99 -2.35 16.48 -8.12
N GLU A 100 -2.96 16.67 -9.29
CA GLU A 100 -4.20 17.41 -9.50
C GLU A 100 -5.37 16.76 -8.78
N ALA A 101 -5.58 15.46 -8.96
CA ALA A 101 -6.63 14.72 -8.27
C ALA A 101 -6.41 14.68 -6.76
N ARG A 102 -5.16 14.54 -6.31
CA ARG A 102 -4.80 14.61 -4.89
C ARG A 102 -5.13 16.00 -4.32
N ARG A 103 -4.78 17.10 -5.00
CA ARG A 103 -5.14 18.47 -4.60
C ARG A 103 -6.65 18.63 -4.49
N ALA A 104 -7.41 18.17 -5.49
CA ALA A 104 -8.87 18.25 -5.49
C ALA A 104 -9.52 17.48 -4.33
N ARG A 105 -9.01 16.28 -4.01
CA ARG A 105 -9.48 15.46 -2.86
C ARG A 105 -9.12 16.11 -1.53
N MET A 106 -7.93 16.69 -1.43
CA MET A 106 -7.44 17.37 -0.23
C MET A 106 -8.34 18.56 0.16
N LEU A 107 -8.91 19.29 -0.80
CA LEU A 107 -9.86 20.38 -0.54
C LEU A 107 -11.14 19.94 0.18
N ARG A 108 -11.51 18.66 0.09
CA ARG A 108 -12.72 18.09 0.72
C ARG A 108 -12.45 17.47 2.09
N ARG A 109 -11.18 17.43 2.54
CA ARG A 109 -10.83 16.81 3.81
C ARG A 109 -11.05 17.78 4.97
N GLN A 110 -11.56 17.24 6.07
CA GLN A 110 -11.69 17.98 7.34
C GLN A 110 -10.33 18.32 7.94
N ARG A 111 -9.30 17.49 7.68
CA ARG A 111 -7.94 17.69 8.15
C ARG A 111 -6.95 17.32 7.06
N VAL A 112 -5.98 18.20 6.84
CA VAL A 112 -4.86 18.02 5.93
C VAL A 112 -3.59 17.93 6.76
N ASP A 113 -2.85 16.84 6.62
CA ASP A 113 -1.58 16.64 7.32
C ASP A 113 -0.36 16.90 6.40
N ALA A 114 0.84 16.71 6.95
CA ALA A 114 2.08 16.90 6.19
C ALA A 114 2.25 15.88 5.05
N GLY A 115 1.74 14.64 5.21
CA GLY A 115 1.77 13.63 4.16
C GLY A 115 0.92 14.04 2.97
N ASP A 116 -0.27 14.59 3.23
CA ASP A 116 -1.15 15.13 2.20
C ASP A 116 -0.48 16.27 1.42
N ARG A 117 0.12 17.23 2.12
CA ARG A 117 0.85 18.34 1.50
C ARG A 117 2.02 17.85 0.65
N ASN A 118 2.81 16.91 1.17
CA ASN A 118 3.94 16.34 0.45
C ASN A 118 3.51 15.51 -0.77
N SER A 119 2.32 14.90 -0.74
CA SER A 119 1.79 14.11 -1.85
C SER A 119 1.47 14.92 -3.11
N VAL A 120 1.43 16.25 -2.99
CA VAL A 120 1.15 17.22 -4.07
C VAL A 120 2.27 18.24 -4.29
N GLU A 121 3.33 18.17 -3.48
CA GLU A 121 4.50 19.04 -3.57
C GLU A 121 5.38 18.65 -4.77
N GLU A 122 5.79 19.66 -5.54
CA GLU A 122 6.58 19.46 -6.74
C GLU A 122 8.02 19.07 -6.38
N GLY A 123 8.38 17.85 -6.73
CA GLY A 123 9.70 17.29 -6.42
C GLY A 123 9.61 16.14 -5.43
N PHE A 124 9.04 16.35 -4.23
CA PHE A 124 8.86 15.26 -3.26
C PHE A 124 7.97 14.17 -3.83
N ALA A 125 6.79 14.52 -4.35
CA ALA A 125 5.81 13.53 -4.83
C ALA A 125 6.40 12.66 -5.96
N GLY A 126 7.14 13.27 -6.89
CA GLY A 126 7.81 12.58 -7.98
C GLY A 126 8.91 11.64 -7.48
N ARG A 127 9.81 12.12 -6.60
CA ARG A 127 10.87 11.31 -6.00
C ARG A 127 10.30 10.14 -5.19
N PHE A 128 9.27 10.40 -4.39
CA PHE A 128 8.60 9.39 -3.58
C PHE A 128 7.96 8.31 -4.45
N ASN A 129 7.14 8.69 -5.43
CA ASN A 129 6.47 7.73 -6.31
C ASN A 129 7.48 6.90 -7.11
N SER A 130 8.54 7.53 -7.63
CA SER A 130 9.60 6.85 -8.37
C SER A 130 10.37 5.86 -7.49
N ALA A 131 10.79 6.29 -6.29
CA ALA A 131 11.48 5.42 -5.34
C ALA A 131 10.59 4.24 -4.92
N LEU A 132 9.33 4.51 -4.54
CA LEU A 132 8.39 3.48 -4.11
C LEU A 132 8.17 2.43 -5.20
N LEU A 133 7.83 2.84 -6.43
CA LEU A 133 7.57 1.91 -7.52
C LEU A 133 8.83 1.10 -7.88
N HIS A 134 10.00 1.76 -7.87
CA HIS A 134 11.27 1.08 -8.08
C HIS A 134 11.53 0.00 -7.01
N HIS A 135 11.26 0.29 -5.73
CA HIS A 135 11.47 -0.67 -4.66
C HIS A 135 10.48 -1.82 -4.72
N LEU A 136 9.20 -1.53 -4.97
CA LEU A 136 8.18 -2.56 -5.10
C LEU A 136 8.56 -3.55 -6.22
N GLY A 137 8.96 -3.05 -7.38
CA GLY A 137 9.39 -3.89 -8.51
C GLY A 137 10.68 -4.68 -8.28
N ARG A 138 11.51 -4.31 -7.30
CA ARG A 138 12.73 -5.07 -6.95
C ARG A 138 12.51 -6.12 -5.88
N ARG A 139 11.55 -5.90 -4.97
CA ARG A 139 11.33 -6.75 -3.79
C ARG A 139 10.22 -7.78 -4.01
N HIS A 140 9.23 -7.46 -4.82
CA HIS A 140 8.05 -8.29 -5.01
C HIS A 140 8.05 -8.90 -6.40
N HIS A 141 7.68 -10.18 -6.47
CA HIS A 141 7.51 -10.89 -7.73
C HIS A 141 6.33 -10.34 -8.52
N THR A 142 5.24 -9.98 -7.82
CA THR A 142 4.00 -9.49 -8.42
C THR A 142 3.71 -8.09 -7.91
N VAL A 143 3.64 -7.13 -8.84
CA VAL A 143 3.29 -5.74 -8.53
C VAL A 143 2.10 -5.32 -9.40
N LEU A 144 1.04 -4.87 -8.75
CA LEU A 144 -0.11 -4.25 -9.40
C LEU A 144 -0.06 -2.74 -9.20
N VAL A 145 -0.30 -1.99 -10.27
CA VAL A 145 -0.29 -0.52 -10.25
C VAL A 145 -1.67 -0.04 -10.65
N PHE A 146 -2.30 0.77 -9.80
CA PHE A 146 -3.63 1.32 -10.04
C PHE A 146 -3.63 2.84 -9.97
N ASP A 147 -4.24 3.45 -10.99
CA ASP A 147 -4.67 4.83 -10.94
C ASP A 147 -6.09 4.91 -10.40
N THR A 148 -6.25 5.56 -9.25
CA THR A 148 -7.57 5.74 -8.61
C THR A 148 -8.53 6.66 -9.39
N GLU A 149 -8.06 7.31 -10.44
CA GLU A 149 -8.94 8.04 -11.37
C GLU A 149 -9.56 7.11 -12.41
N GLN A 150 -8.99 5.92 -12.61
CA GLN A 150 -9.39 4.95 -13.63
C GLN A 150 -10.06 3.72 -13.03
N TYR A 151 -9.72 3.34 -11.79
CA TYR A 151 -10.22 2.14 -11.14
C TYR A 151 -10.96 2.46 -9.85
N THR A 152 -12.13 1.84 -9.70
CA THR A 152 -12.88 1.80 -8.44
C THR A 152 -12.23 0.83 -7.45
N PRO A 153 -12.47 1.00 -6.13
CA PRO A 153 -12.00 0.05 -5.12
C PRO A 153 -12.41 -1.40 -5.38
N GLN A 154 -13.63 -1.61 -5.88
CA GLN A 154 -14.16 -2.94 -6.19
C GLN A 154 -13.42 -3.60 -7.36
N GLU A 155 -13.11 -2.85 -8.42
CA GLU A 155 -12.32 -3.34 -9.55
C GLU A 155 -10.89 -3.67 -9.14
N MET A 156 -10.25 -2.80 -8.35
CA MET A 156 -8.91 -3.05 -7.81
C MET A 156 -8.90 -4.33 -6.96
N ALA A 157 -9.86 -4.48 -6.03
CA ALA A 157 -9.97 -5.66 -5.18
C ALA A 157 -10.17 -6.94 -6.00
N ARG A 158 -11.04 -6.93 -7.01
CA ARG A 158 -11.27 -8.08 -7.88
C ARG A 158 -9.99 -8.49 -8.62
N GLN A 159 -9.24 -7.54 -9.15
CA GLN A 159 -7.98 -7.82 -9.84
C GLN A 159 -6.91 -8.36 -8.89
N ILE A 160 -6.80 -7.79 -7.68
CA ILE A 160 -5.87 -8.27 -6.64
C ILE A 160 -6.19 -9.72 -6.26
N LEU A 161 -7.45 -10.03 -5.96
CA LEU A 161 -7.87 -11.39 -5.59
C LEU A 161 -7.68 -12.38 -6.74
N SER A 162 -7.92 -11.96 -7.98
CA SER A 162 -7.67 -12.79 -9.18
C SER A 162 -6.19 -13.16 -9.29
N VAL A 163 -5.30 -12.17 -9.22
CA VAL A 163 -3.85 -12.37 -9.33
C VAL A 163 -3.28 -13.16 -8.15
N ALA A 164 -3.85 -13.00 -6.96
CA ALA A 164 -3.51 -13.80 -5.79
C ALA A 164 -4.01 -15.27 -5.88
N GLY A 165 -4.75 -15.64 -6.93
CA GLY A 165 -5.31 -16.99 -7.09
C GLY A 165 -6.46 -17.28 -6.12
N LEU A 166 -7.11 -16.25 -5.59
CA LEU A 166 -8.16 -16.35 -4.57
C LEU A 166 -9.58 -16.26 -5.14
N LEU A 167 -9.73 -16.07 -6.47
CA LEU A 167 -11.00 -16.17 -7.17
C LEU A 167 -11.04 -17.43 -8.02
N SER A 168 -12.03 -18.29 -7.77
CA SER A 168 -12.36 -19.42 -8.65
C SER A 168 -12.97 -18.92 -9.97
N GLU A 169 -12.86 -19.70 -11.06
CA GLU A 169 -13.42 -19.38 -12.39
C GLU A 169 -14.93 -19.02 -12.35
N GLU A 170 -15.69 -19.58 -11.40
CA GLU A 170 -17.12 -19.27 -11.21
C GLU A 170 -17.39 -17.84 -10.73
N THR A 171 -16.49 -17.25 -9.94
CA THR A 171 -16.61 -15.86 -9.45
C THR A 171 -16.14 -14.84 -10.51
N GLN A 172 -15.40 -15.29 -11.51
CA GLN A 172 -14.82 -14.45 -12.56
C GLN A 172 -15.83 -14.07 -13.65
N ARG A 173 -16.96 -14.76 -13.79
CA ARG A 173 -18.03 -14.32 -14.70
C ARG A 173 -18.55 -12.95 -14.25
N PRO A 174 -18.57 -11.91 -15.11
CA PRO A 174 -19.41 -10.76 -14.84
C PRO A 174 -20.86 -11.28 -14.72
N SER A 175 -21.63 -10.80 -13.74
CA SER A 175 -23.06 -11.06 -13.66
C SER A 175 -23.70 -10.53 -14.94
N GLY A 176 -23.77 -11.39 -15.96
CA GLY A 176 -24.58 -11.22 -17.15
C GLY A 176 -26.02 -11.56 -16.83
N ASP A 177 -26.58 -10.94 -15.79
CA ASP A 177 -28.03 -10.92 -15.63
C ASP A 177 -28.50 -9.77 -16.51
N GLY A 178 -28.83 -10.12 -17.75
CA GLY A 178 -29.69 -9.31 -18.57
C GLY A 178 -30.93 -8.96 -17.76
N PHE A 179 -31.20 -7.67 -17.60
CA PHE A 179 -32.52 -7.23 -17.20
C PHE A 179 -33.51 -7.71 -18.27
N GLU A 180 -34.25 -8.79 -17.98
CA GLU A 180 -35.52 -9.02 -18.66
C GLU A 180 -36.44 -7.87 -18.25
N LEU A 181 -36.65 -6.94 -19.18
CA LEU A 181 -37.77 -6.02 -19.15
C LEU A 181 -39.04 -6.87 -19.20
N VAL A 182 -39.64 -7.13 -18.04
CA VAL A 182 -41.01 -7.63 -17.95
C VAL A 182 -41.92 -6.58 -18.59
N GLY A 183 -42.28 -6.81 -19.85
CA GLY A 183 -43.27 -6.00 -20.56
C GLY A 183 -44.64 -6.09 -19.87
N PRO A 184 -45.45 -5.03 -19.90
CA PRO A 184 -46.73 -5.02 -19.22
C PRO A 184 -47.69 -6.04 -19.85
N ALA A 185 -48.27 -6.91 -19.01
CA ALA A 185 -49.30 -7.85 -19.42
C ALA A 185 -50.55 -7.11 -19.90
N THR A 186 -50.95 -7.36 -21.15
CA THR A 186 -52.21 -6.89 -21.74
C THR A 186 -53.39 -7.53 -20.99
N PRO A 187 -54.43 -6.78 -20.58
CA PRO A 187 -55.61 -7.36 -19.96
C PRO A 187 -56.44 -8.11 -21.01
N ALA A 188 -56.82 -9.34 -20.71
CA ALA A 188 -57.75 -10.12 -21.52
C ALA A 188 -59.18 -9.57 -21.36
N THR A 189 -59.83 -9.31 -22.49
CA THR A 189 -61.29 -9.20 -22.64
C THR A 189 -61.91 -10.57 -22.82
#